data_AF-A0A367KH30-F1
#
_entry.id   AF-A0A367KH30-F1
#
_cell.length_a   1.000
_cell.length_b   1.000
_cell.length_c   1.000
_cell.angle_alpha   90.00
_cell.angle_beta   90.00
_cell.angle_gamma   90.00
#
_symmetry.space_group_name_H-M   'P 1'
#
loop_
_entity.id
_entity.type
_entity.pdbx_description
1 polymer ?
#
loop_
_entity_poly.entity_id
_entity_poly.type
_entity_poly.pdbx_seq_one_letter_code
_entity_poly.pdbx_strand_id
1 'polypeptide(L)'
;MISLEEWEEKTKLTEVQKQAVHDIQEACLDLPLPSSWYFEKVSAATTPPLIKKTPSTADLLASAKVTTDGIDTLQSFFDWFANIESEMDQEDVYRDHLQKVQHYRQACIVLLDHLQQTRQALEILEKDYAFVSEKTSTVQAACESILKDQERLTRIADELSQRLDYFNHLEVVARLLNTPGENVCLDTEFIPALSKLEECIEYMNQHPQYKDAELYFMRFKQYMTKAMTLIKMYVVSTIKSLGQEISKQNKDASITIGKQTTTCYVRFRVIAPTIKSLTSQIEKRAQDYQSLYDDILYTYAQTRQQLIVPIITRKLHESSDMDLLQLAKNGCAYMMNLCSDELVLFYSLFQPSYDNQLYQYLETLISHFYNFIWPRIHRENDTTVLSELCNIFSMYVMQDKQHYDEYENKKLKFGSLIHRLLSNTQAKLAAKLPNIAQ
;
A
#
# COMPACT_ATOMS: atom_id res chain seq x y z
N MET A 1 6.89 28.70 -4.54
CA MET A 1 7.68 29.08 -3.36
C MET A 1 9.09 29.31 -3.85
N ILE A 2 9.59 30.53 -3.78
CA ILE A 2 11.02 30.81 -4.01
C ILE A 2 11.75 30.16 -2.82
N SER A 3 12.79 29.37 -3.08
CA SER A 3 13.54 28.72 -2.00
C SER A 3 14.26 29.77 -1.15
N LEU A 4 14.54 29.46 0.12
CA LEU A 4 15.29 30.36 1.01
C LEU A 4 16.64 30.73 0.38
N GLU A 5 17.25 29.79 -0.33
CA GLU A 5 18.51 29.94 -1.06
C GLU A 5 18.40 30.94 -2.23
N GLU A 6 17.31 30.92 -3.01
CA GLU A 6 17.07 31.91 -4.08
C GLU A 6 16.81 33.33 -3.54
N TRP A 7 16.24 33.44 -2.34
CA TRP A 7 16.01 34.73 -1.69
C TRP A 7 17.32 35.30 -1.11
N GLU A 8 18.16 34.46 -0.53
CA GLU A 8 19.51 34.83 -0.06
C GLU A 8 20.44 35.21 -1.20
N GLU A 9 20.31 34.58 -2.37
CA GLU A 9 21.13 34.92 -3.53
C GLU A 9 20.79 36.32 -4.08
N LYS A 10 19.51 36.70 -4.05
CA LYS A 10 19.02 38.02 -4.51
C LYS A 10 19.23 39.17 -3.52
N THR A 11 19.55 38.87 -2.25
CA THR A 11 19.75 39.87 -1.18
C THR A 11 21.23 40.13 -0.86
N LYS A 12 22.16 39.43 -1.53
CA LYS A 12 23.61 39.70 -1.41
C LYS A 12 23.93 41.09 -1.97
N LEU A 13 24.32 42.00 -1.08
CA LEU A 13 24.87 43.30 -1.45
C LEU A 13 26.06 43.10 -2.40
N THR A 14 26.05 43.84 -3.51
CA THR A 14 27.18 43.86 -4.45
C THR A 14 28.41 44.47 -3.78
N GLU A 15 29.62 44.11 -4.24
CA GLU A 15 30.87 44.62 -3.66
C GLU A 15 30.93 46.16 -3.66
N VAL A 16 30.32 46.83 -4.65
CA VAL A 16 30.19 48.29 -4.68
C VAL A 16 29.29 48.81 -3.55
N GLN A 17 28.20 48.13 -3.22
CA GLN A 17 27.31 48.52 -2.13
C GLN A 17 27.95 48.26 -0.76
N LYS A 18 28.72 47.17 -0.62
CA LYS A 18 29.50 46.91 0.59
C LYS A 18 30.58 47.96 0.81
N GLN A 19 31.27 48.37 -0.27
CA GLN A 19 32.26 49.44 -0.24
C GLN A 19 31.61 50.77 0.18
N ALA A 20 30.45 51.12 -0.37
CA ALA A 20 29.73 52.33 0.03
C ALA A 20 29.31 52.32 1.51
N VAL A 21 28.93 51.17 2.06
CA VAL A 21 28.65 51.03 3.50
C VAL A 21 29.92 51.22 4.33
N HIS A 22 31.05 50.68 3.88
CA HIS A 22 32.35 50.88 4.53
C HIS A 22 32.79 52.35 4.48
N ASP A 23 32.64 53.01 3.34
CA ASP A 23 33.00 54.42 3.15
C ASP A 23 32.13 55.33 4.04
N ILE A 24 30.84 55.03 4.20
CA ILE A 24 29.94 55.73 5.14
C ILE A 24 30.35 55.44 6.59
N GLN A 25 30.72 54.19 6.91
CA GLN A 25 31.17 53.81 8.24
C GLN A 25 32.47 54.52 8.62
N GLU A 26 33.40 54.67 7.68
CA GLU A 26 34.65 55.41 7.84
C GLU A 26 34.39 56.92 7.98
N ALA A 27 33.49 57.49 7.17
CA ALA A 27 33.07 58.89 7.30
C ALA A 27 32.35 59.20 8.62
N CYS A 28 31.64 58.22 9.20
CA CYS A 28 31.03 58.36 10.53
C CYS A 28 32.03 58.23 11.68
N LEU A 29 33.20 57.62 11.47
CA LEU A 29 34.29 57.54 12.47
C LEU A 29 35.04 58.87 12.57
N ASP A 30 35.20 59.58 11.44
CA ASP A 30 35.75 60.93 11.38
C ASP A 30 34.64 61.99 11.45
N LEU A 31 33.81 61.96 12.50
CA LEU A 31 32.97 63.10 12.86
C LEU A 31 33.82 64.09 13.72
N PRO A 32 34.44 65.13 13.15
CA PRO A 32 34.96 66.20 13.98
C PRO A 32 33.78 66.87 14.66
N LEU A 33 33.69 66.73 15.99
CA LEU A 33 32.77 67.50 16.80
C LEU A 33 32.97 68.99 16.47
N PRO A 34 31.90 69.77 16.26
CA PRO A 34 32.00 71.21 16.11
C PRO A 34 32.82 71.79 17.26
N SER A 35 33.88 72.53 16.94
CA SER A 35 34.86 73.08 17.87
C SER A 35 34.30 74.09 18.89
N SER A 36 32.98 74.22 18.99
CA SER A 36 32.25 75.07 19.95
C SER A 36 31.66 74.33 21.16
N TRP A 37 31.83 73.00 21.29
CA TRP A 37 31.25 72.22 22.40
C TRP A 37 32.24 71.78 23.49
N TYR A 38 33.24 72.61 23.81
CA TYR A 38 33.98 72.47 25.06
C TYR A 38 33.13 72.96 26.24
N PHE A 39 32.37 72.06 26.85
CA PHE A 39 31.95 72.22 28.24
C PHE A 39 33.13 71.85 29.14
N GLU A 40 33.97 72.83 29.46
CA GLU A 40 34.93 72.68 30.55
C GLU A 40 34.18 72.60 31.88
N LYS A 41 34.59 71.60 32.67
CA LYS A 41 33.97 71.14 33.91
C LYS A 41 33.81 72.27 34.94
N VAL A 42 32.58 72.49 35.41
CA VAL A 42 32.32 73.24 36.64
C VAL A 42 32.70 72.39 37.84
N SER A 43 33.67 72.84 38.65
CA SER A 43 33.66 72.73 40.12
C SER A 43 34.83 73.48 40.75
N ALA A 44 34.56 74.67 41.29
CA ALA A 44 34.55 74.92 42.73
C ALA A 44 34.61 76.43 43.02
N ALA A 45 33.58 76.90 43.73
CA ALA A 45 33.61 78.03 44.64
C ALA A 45 34.19 79.38 44.16
N THR A 46 33.34 80.22 43.58
CA THR A 46 33.05 81.56 44.13
C THR A 46 31.76 82.10 43.51
N THR A 47 30.68 82.19 44.29
CA THR A 47 29.69 83.27 44.09
C THR A 47 30.42 84.57 44.40
N PRO A 48 30.49 85.59 43.50
CA PRO A 48 29.40 86.56 43.34
C PRO A 48 29.41 87.31 41.96
N PRO A 49 28.62 88.39 41.74
CA PRO A 49 27.33 88.74 42.31
C PRO A 49 26.21 88.84 41.25
N LEU A 50 24.98 88.76 41.77
CA LEU A 50 23.83 89.59 41.42
C LEU A 50 24.08 90.60 40.29
N ILE A 51 23.30 90.49 39.22
CA ILE A 51 23.11 91.48 38.16
C ILE A 51 22.97 92.85 38.81
N LYS A 52 24.08 93.59 38.90
CA LYS A 52 24.05 95.02 39.19
C LYS A 52 23.44 95.63 37.95
N LYS A 53 22.19 96.09 38.10
CA LYS A 53 21.49 97.06 37.26
C LYS A 53 22.20 97.27 35.93
N THR A 54 21.80 96.51 34.91
CA THR A 54 21.98 96.98 33.54
C THR A 54 21.48 98.41 33.51
N PRO A 55 22.30 99.40 33.13
CA PRO A 55 21.80 100.74 32.92
C PRO A 55 20.60 100.58 31.99
N SER A 56 19.47 101.17 32.36
CA SER A 56 18.33 101.27 31.46
C SER A 56 18.85 101.81 30.14
N THR A 57 18.24 101.48 29.00
CA THR A 57 18.58 102.16 27.74
C THR A 57 18.51 103.69 27.88
N ALA A 58 17.78 104.20 28.89
CA ALA A 58 17.79 105.60 29.33
C ALA A 58 19.10 106.08 30.02
N ASP A 59 19.84 105.22 30.71
CA ASP A 59 21.09 105.57 31.43
C ASP A 59 22.33 105.54 30.51
N LEU A 60 22.34 104.72 29.45
CA LEU A 60 23.40 104.76 28.42
C LEU A 60 23.28 105.99 27.51
N LEU A 61 22.04 106.43 27.22
CA LEU A 61 21.75 107.71 26.55
C LEU A 61 22.15 108.93 27.40
N ALA A 62 22.26 108.78 28.72
CA ALA A 62 22.70 109.85 29.63
C ALA A 62 24.24 109.98 29.72
N SER A 63 24.99 108.99 29.21
CA SER A 63 26.47 109.01 29.17
C SER A 63 27.05 109.56 27.86
N ALA A 64 26.20 109.79 26.86
CA ALA A 64 26.54 110.59 25.69
C ALA A 64 26.63 112.07 26.11
N LYS A 65 27.68 112.42 26.86
CA LYS A 65 28.23 113.77 26.84
C LYS A 65 28.79 113.99 25.44
N VAL A 66 27.90 114.32 24.52
CA VAL A 66 28.31 115.15 23.38
C VAL A 66 28.76 116.45 24.03
N THR A 67 30.07 116.64 24.16
CA THR A 67 30.63 117.95 24.43
C THR A 67 30.27 118.82 23.23
N THR A 68 29.10 119.46 23.30
CA THR A 68 28.71 120.59 22.45
C THR A 68 29.43 121.86 22.91
N ASP A 69 30.69 121.74 23.30
CA ASP A 69 31.58 122.85 23.56
C ASP A 69 32.55 122.88 22.38
N GLY A 70 32.66 124.06 21.75
CA GLY A 70 33.48 124.26 20.55
C GLY A 70 34.87 123.66 20.72
N ILE A 71 35.31 122.93 19.71
CA ILE A 71 36.64 122.33 19.66
C ILE A 71 37.66 123.46 19.42
N ASP A 72 37.98 124.22 20.47
CA ASP A 72 38.82 125.42 20.35
C ASP A 72 40.33 125.12 20.43
N THR A 73 40.71 123.87 20.72
CA THR A 73 42.11 123.43 20.73
C THR A 73 42.29 122.05 20.08
N LEU A 74 43.40 121.90 19.34
CA LEU A 74 43.76 120.68 18.60
C LEU A 74 43.78 119.43 19.51
N GLN A 75 44.13 119.60 20.79
CA GLN A 75 44.18 118.53 21.78
C GLN A 75 42.78 118.08 22.22
N SER A 76 41.83 119.02 22.33
CA SER A 76 40.41 118.72 22.59
C SER A 76 39.77 117.95 21.43
N PHE A 77 40.20 118.22 20.18
CA PHE A 77 39.80 117.44 19.00
C PHE A 77 40.27 115.99 19.10
N PHE A 78 41.54 115.77 19.45
CA PHE A 78 42.10 114.43 19.58
C PHE A 78 41.48 113.65 20.74
N ASP A 79 41.18 114.29 21.87
CA ASP A 79 40.52 113.62 23.00
C ASP A 79 39.06 113.25 22.66
N TRP A 80 38.32 114.13 21.97
CA TRP A 80 36.97 113.83 21.47
C TRP A 80 36.98 112.73 20.40
N PHE A 81 37.92 112.79 19.47
CA PHE A 81 38.09 111.78 18.42
C PHE A 81 38.47 110.42 19.02
N ALA A 82 39.39 110.37 19.98
CA ALA A 82 39.77 109.14 20.67
C ALA A 82 38.62 108.55 21.50
N ASN A 83 37.76 109.40 22.08
CA ASN A 83 36.58 108.94 22.80
C ASN A 83 35.51 108.38 21.86
N ILE A 84 35.30 109.02 20.70
CA ILE A 84 34.42 108.49 19.64
C ILE A 84 34.99 107.21 19.03
N GLU A 85 36.29 107.15 18.77
CA GLU A 85 36.97 105.96 18.25
C GLU A 85 36.86 104.80 19.24
N SER A 86 37.02 105.06 20.54
CA SER A 86 36.81 104.06 21.59
C SER A 86 35.33 103.65 21.76
N GLU A 87 34.36 104.54 21.52
CA GLU A 87 32.93 104.20 21.52
C GLU A 87 32.54 103.40 20.28
N MET A 88 33.13 103.72 19.12
CA MET A 88 32.96 102.97 17.87
C MET A 88 33.55 101.56 17.97
N ASP A 89 34.74 101.40 18.56
CA ASP A 89 35.34 100.09 18.82
C ASP A 89 34.48 99.24 19.78
N GLN A 90 33.81 99.87 20.76
CA GLN A 90 32.88 99.17 21.64
C GLN A 90 31.58 98.80 20.94
N GLU A 91 31.02 99.68 20.08
CA GLU A 91 29.85 99.36 19.24
C GLU A 91 30.12 98.19 18.29
N ASP A 92 31.31 98.10 17.70
CA ASP A 92 31.67 97.03 16.77
C ASP A 92 31.71 95.66 17.46
N VAL A 93 32.16 95.59 18.71
CA VAL A 93 32.11 94.36 19.53
C VAL A 93 30.66 93.94 19.80
N TYR A 94 29.76 94.89 20.12
CA TYR A 94 28.34 94.58 20.31
C TYR A 94 27.65 94.17 19.01
N ARG A 95 28.02 94.76 17.86
CA ARG A 95 27.51 94.38 16.54
C ARG A 95 27.95 92.97 16.15
N ASP A 96 29.21 92.61 16.39
CA ASP A 96 29.71 91.24 16.14
C ASP A 96 29.04 90.20 17.04
N HIS A 97 28.84 90.50 18.33
CA HIS A 97 28.06 89.64 19.23
C HIS A 97 26.61 89.48 18.78
N LEU A 98 25.96 90.56 18.34
CA LEU A 98 24.58 90.53 17.86
C LEU A 98 24.46 89.75 16.54
N GLN A 99 25.45 89.86 15.65
CA GLN A 99 25.54 89.07 14.42
C GLN A 99 25.71 87.58 14.72
N LYS A 100 26.57 87.21 15.69
CA LYS A 100 26.72 85.83 16.15
C LYS A 100 25.43 85.28 16.73
N VAL A 101 24.72 86.04 17.57
CA VAL A 101 23.43 85.63 18.15
C VAL A 101 22.35 85.48 17.07
N GLN A 102 22.31 86.38 16.08
CA GLN A 102 21.42 86.26 14.93
C GLN A 102 21.74 85.02 14.09
N HIS A 103 23.01 84.70 13.87
CA HIS A 103 23.44 83.50 13.18
C HIS A 103 23.02 82.22 13.93
N TYR A 104 23.26 82.17 15.25
CA TYR A 104 22.81 81.04 16.08
C TYR A 104 21.29 80.89 16.09
N ARG A 105 20.55 82.00 16.17
CA ARG A 105 19.09 81.98 16.07
C ARG A 105 18.64 81.42 14.72
N GLN A 106 19.26 81.83 13.63
CA GLN A 106 18.93 81.32 12.29
C GLN A 106 19.26 79.83 12.17
N ALA A 107 20.42 79.38 12.69
CA ALA A 107 20.79 77.98 12.73
C ALA A 107 19.80 77.14 13.55
N CYS A 108 19.36 77.63 14.71
CA CYS A 108 18.32 76.98 15.51
C CYS A 108 16.99 76.89 14.79
N ILE A 109 16.58 77.93 14.05
CA ILE A 109 15.34 77.89 13.24
C ILE A 109 15.44 76.82 12.15
N VAL A 110 16.55 76.76 11.42
CA VAL A 110 16.79 75.74 10.38
C VAL A 110 16.80 74.33 10.99
N LEU A 111 17.46 74.15 12.14
CA LEU A 111 17.51 72.85 12.82
C LEU A 111 16.12 72.41 13.32
N LEU A 112 15.30 73.35 13.77
CA LEU A 112 13.93 73.08 14.21
C LEU A 112 13.02 72.71 13.03
N ASP A 113 13.19 73.37 11.88
CA ASP A 113 12.52 73.01 10.63
C ASP A 113 12.93 71.62 10.15
N HIS A 114 14.23 71.31 10.15
CA HIS A 114 14.72 69.95 9.84
C HIS A 114 14.14 68.91 10.81
N LEU A 115 14.11 69.16 12.13
CA LEU A 115 13.50 68.25 13.09
C LEU A 115 12.01 68.04 12.85
N GLN A 116 11.27 69.08 12.45
CA GLN A 116 9.86 68.96 12.08
C GLN A 116 9.67 68.12 10.82
N GLN A 117 10.50 68.32 9.79
CA GLN A 117 10.47 67.50 8.56
C GLN A 117 10.79 66.03 8.86
N THR A 118 11.83 65.75 9.66
CA THR A 118 12.21 64.39 10.04
C THR A 118 11.12 63.71 10.86
N ARG A 119 10.47 64.45 11.77
CA ARG A 119 9.34 63.94 12.54
C ARG A 119 8.15 63.60 11.63
N GLN A 120 7.81 64.47 10.68
CA GLN A 120 6.75 64.17 9.71
C GLN A 120 7.07 62.93 8.86
N ALA A 121 8.32 62.78 8.42
CA ALA A 121 8.76 61.60 7.69
C ALA A 121 8.64 60.32 8.55
N LEU A 122 8.99 60.37 9.83
CA LEU A 122 8.82 59.26 10.77
C LEU A 122 7.35 58.94 11.03
N GLU A 123 6.48 59.94 11.18
CA GLU A 123 5.03 59.73 11.34
C GLU A 123 4.41 59.08 10.09
N ILE A 124 4.88 59.43 8.90
CA ILE A 124 4.47 58.78 7.64
C ILE A 124 4.99 57.34 7.60
N LEU A 125 6.27 57.12 7.92
CA LEU A 125 6.88 55.79 7.92
C LEU A 125 6.19 54.85 8.92
N GLU A 126 5.81 55.34 10.10
CA GLU A 126 5.07 54.57 11.10
C GLU A 126 3.70 54.14 10.57
N LYS A 127 2.97 55.05 9.90
CA LYS A 127 1.68 54.73 9.27
C LYS A 127 1.82 53.73 8.14
N ASP A 128 2.82 53.91 7.28
CA ASP A 128 3.08 52.99 6.17
C ASP A 128 3.49 51.61 6.68
N TYR A 129 4.31 51.55 7.73
CA TYR A 129 4.69 50.29 8.38
C TYR A 129 3.47 49.57 8.98
N ALA A 130 2.61 50.30 9.72
CA ALA A 130 1.40 49.73 10.30
C ALA A 130 0.48 49.18 9.19
N PHE A 131 0.29 49.94 8.10
CA PHE A 131 -0.50 49.51 6.95
C PHE A 131 0.08 48.24 6.30
N VAL A 132 1.38 48.21 6.04
CA VAL A 132 2.05 47.04 5.45
C VAL A 132 1.98 45.85 6.40
N SER A 133 2.17 46.03 7.70
CA SER A 133 2.09 44.95 8.69
C SER A 133 0.69 44.35 8.75
N GLU A 134 -0.36 45.19 8.79
CA GLU A 134 -1.74 44.72 8.79
C GLU A 134 -2.06 43.95 7.50
N LYS A 135 -1.71 44.51 6.34
CA LYS A 135 -1.91 43.85 5.04
C LYS A 135 -1.14 42.54 4.95
N THR A 136 0.13 42.52 5.36
CA THR A 136 0.96 41.30 5.35
C THR A 136 0.38 40.23 6.26
N SER A 137 -0.09 40.59 7.46
CA SER A 137 -0.75 39.65 8.38
C SER A 137 -2.03 39.06 7.77
N THR A 138 -2.86 39.87 7.10
CA THR A 138 -4.07 39.36 6.42
C THR A 138 -3.74 38.42 5.27
N VAL A 139 -2.70 38.73 4.49
CA VAL A 139 -2.22 37.87 3.40
C VAL A 139 -1.67 36.56 3.97
N GLN A 140 -0.87 36.63 5.04
CA GLN A 140 -0.35 35.44 5.69
C GLN A 140 -1.47 34.54 6.22
N ALA A 141 -2.47 35.10 6.91
CA ALA A 141 -3.63 34.34 7.39
C ALA A 141 -4.42 33.69 6.24
N ALA A 142 -4.61 34.41 5.13
CA ALA A 142 -5.24 33.87 3.94
C ALA A 142 -4.43 32.71 3.32
N CYS A 143 -3.11 32.87 3.21
CA CYS A 143 -2.21 31.83 2.72
C CYS A 143 -2.22 30.59 3.62
N GLU A 144 -2.19 30.76 4.95
CA GLU A 144 -2.28 29.65 5.90
C GLU A 144 -3.62 28.92 5.80
N SER A 145 -4.72 29.64 5.60
CA SER A 145 -6.03 29.02 5.36
C SER A 145 -6.04 28.19 4.08
N ILE A 146 -5.48 28.73 2.98
CA ILE A 146 -5.40 28.03 1.69
C ILE A 146 -4.54 26.78 1.81
N LEU A 147 -3.41 26.85 2.52
CA LEU A 147 -2.54 25.70 2.75
C LEU A 147 -3.26 24.59 3.53
N LYS A 148 -4.01 24.95 4.58
CA LYS A 148 -4.84 23.98 5.34
C LYS A 148 -5.91 23.34 4.47
N ASP A 149 -6.57 24.14 3.61
CA ASP A 149 -7.57 23.62 2.69
C ASP A 149 -6.96 22.70 1.64
N GLN A 150 -5.79 23.05 1.11
CA GLN A 150 -5.05 22.20 0.18
C GLN A 150 -4.71 20.86 0.83
N GLU A 151 -4.10 20.85 2.02
CA GLU A 151 -3.78 19.61 2.74
C GLU A 151 -5.03 18.75 3.00
N ARG A 152 -6.14 19.38 3.41
CA ARG A 152 -7.40 18.70 3.65
C ARG A 152 -7.97 18.07 2.37
N LEU A 153 -7.96 18.81 1.27
CA LEU A 153 -8.45 18.33 -0.02
C LEU A 153 -7.57 17.20 -0.56
N THR A 154 -6.25 17.28 -0.40
CA THR A 154 -5.33 16.20 -0.78
C THR A 154 -5.63 14.93 0.01
N ARG A 155 -5.81 15.00 1.33
CA ARG A 155 -6.18 13.84 2.16
C ARG A 155 -7.49 13.19 1.69
N ILE A 156 -8.50 14.01 1.39
CA ILE A 156 -9.79 13.51 0.89
C ILE A 156 -9.62 12.85 -0.49
N ALA A 157 -8.79 13.43 -1.37
CA ALA A 157 -8.51 12.86 -2.67
C ALA A 157 -7.81 11.50 -2.55
N ASP A 158 -6.84 11.36 -1.63
CA ASP A 158 -6.13 10.11 -1.37
C ASP A 158 -7.08 9.04 -0.81
N GLU A 159 -7.92 9.39 0.18
CA GLU A 159 -8.94 8.49 0.71
C GLU A 159 -9.95 8.06 -0.37
N LEU A 160 -10.38 8.99 -1.23
CA LEU A 160 -11.30 8.68 -2.31
C LEU A 160 -10.64 7.75 -3.34
N SER A 161 -9.37 7.98 -3.68
CA SER A 161 -8.62 7.12 -4.58
C SER A 161 -8.53 5.69 -4.03
N GLN A 162 -8.16 5.52 -2.76
CA GLN A 162 -8.06 4.20 -2.13
C GLN A 162 -9.40 3.45 -2.14
N ARG A 163 -10.53 4.16 -1.94
CA ARG A 163 -11.86 3.55 -2.01
C ARG A 163 -12.25 3.20 -3.44
N LEU A 164 -11.90 4.05 -4.41
CA LEU A 164 -12.15 3.83 -5.84
C LEU A 164 -11.32 2.68 -6.41
N ASP A 165 -10.15 2.37 -5.85
CA ASP A 165 -9.28 1.29 -6.31
C ASP A 165 -10.00 -0.07 -6.32
N TYR A 166 -10.86 -0.35 -5.34
CA TYR A 166 -11.70 -1.56 -5.32
C TYR A 166 -12.65 -1.65 -6.52
N PHE A 167 -13.20 -0.52 -6.97
CA PHE A 167 -14.08 -0.44 -8.13
C PHE A 167 -13.30 -0.56 -9.44
N ASN A 168 -12.14 0.10 -9.52
CA ASN A 168 -11.25 0.07 -10.69
C ASN A 168 -10.71 -1.35 -10.96
N HIS A 169 -10.53 -2.15 -9.90
CA HIS A 169 -10.12 -3.56 -10.04
C HIS A 169 -11.05 -4.40 -10.92
N LEU A 170 -12.33 -4.00 -11.06
CA LEU A 170 -13.27 -4.68 -11.94
C LEU A 170 -12.75 -4.73 -13.39
N GLU A 171 -12.18 -3.64 -13.90
CA GLU A 171 -11.67 -3.58 -15.26
C GLU A 171 -10.45 -4.47 -15.47
N VAL A 172 -9.58 -4.54 -14.44
CA VAL A 172 -8.39 -5.39 -14.44
C VAL A 172 -8.79 -6.86 -14.51
N VAL A 173 -9.71 -7.28 -13.64
CA VAL A 173 -10.25 -8.66 -13.61
C VAL A 173 -11.01 -8.97 -14.90
N ALA A 174 -11.81 -8.03 -15.40
CA ALA A 174 -12.55 -8.20 -16.65
C ALA A 174 -11.60 -8.43 -17.84
N ARG A 175 -10.53 -7.65 -17.94
CA ARG A 175 -9.52 -7.80 -19.01
C ARG A 175 -8.85 -9.17 -18.95
N LEU A 176 -8.45 -9.60 -17.75
CA LEU A 176 -7.83 -10.91 -17.54
C LEU A 176 -8.78 -12.05 -17.95
N LEU A 177 -10.01 -12.08 -17.39
CA LEU A 177 -10.97 -13.16 -17.62
C LEU A 177 -11.63 -13.15 -19.02
N ASN A 178 -11.55 -12.05 -19.75
CA ASN A 178 -12.01 -11.96 -21.14
C ASN A 178 -10.91 -12.23 -22.16
N THR A 179 -9.68 -12.49 -21.73
CA THR A 179 -8.58 -12.85 -22.64
C THR A 179 -8.93 -14.15 -23.36
N PRO A 180 -8.82 -14.20 -24.70
CA PRO A 180 -9.12 -15.41 -25.46
C PRO A 180 -8.08 -16.49 -25.17
N GLY A 181 -8.54 -17.69 -24.79
CA GLY A 181 -7.68 -18.86 -24.59
C GLY A 181 -8.18 -19.77 -23.48
N GLU A 182 -7.89 -21.07 -23.58
CA GLU A 182 -8.25 -22.06 -22.55
C GLU A 182 -7.30 -22.04 -21.34
N ASN A 183 -6.13 -21.41 -21.48
CA ASN A 183 -5.04 -21.42 -20.51
C ASN A 183 -5.01 -20.20 -19.58
N VAL A 184 -6.04 -19.35 -19.58
CA VAL A 184 -6.11 -18.16 -18.70
C VAL A 184 -5.93 -18.54 -17.23
N CYS A 185 -6.39 -19.73 -16.83
CA CYS A 185 -6.24 -20.23 -15.47
C CYS A 185 -4.79 -20.56 -15.07
N LEU A 186 -3.88 -20.66 -16.04
CA LEU A 186 -2.45 -20.94 -15.82
C LEU A 186 -1.61 -19.65 -15.71
N ASP A 187 -2.21 -18.49 -15.97
CA ASP A 187 -1.54 -17.21 -15.80
C ASP A 187 -1.15 -17.01 -14.33
N THR A 188 0.04 -16.47 -14.09
CA THR A 188 0.54 -16.18 -12.74
C THR A 188 -0.35 -15.17 -12.02
N GLU A 189 -0.99 -14.26 -12.77
CA GLU A 189 -1.89 -13.24 -12.23
C GLU A 189 -3.30 -13.76 -11.93
N PHE A 190 -3.65 -14.97 -12.39
CA PHE A 190 -5.00 -15.52 -12.23
C PHE A 190 -5.37 -15.76 -10.77
N ILE A 191 -4.53 -16.49 -10.01
CA ILE A 191 -4.80 -16.77 -8.60
C ILE A 191 -4.79 -15.49 -7.74
N PRO A 192 -3.82 -14.57 -7.87
CA PRO A 192 -3.87 -13.27 -7.21
C PRO A 192 -5.14 -12.47 -7.53
N ALA A 193 -5.59 -12.48 -8.79
CA ALA A 193 -6.83 -11.81 -9.18
C ALA A 193 -8.06 -12.40 -8.48
N LEU A 194 -8.11 -13.72 -8.24
CA LEU A 194 -9.19 -14.34 -7.46
C LEU A 194 -9.19 -13.88 -6.00
N SER A 195 -8.03 -13.82 -5.35
CA SER A 195 -7.92 -13.31 -3.98
C SER A 195 -8.33 -11.85 -3.91
N LYS A 196 -7.92 -11.03 -4.89
CA LYS A 196 -8.34 -9.63 -4.94
C LYS A 196 -9.85 -9.47 -5.18
N LEU A 197 -10.42 -10.36 -5.98
CA LEU A 197 -11.86 -10.39 -6.23
C LEU A 197 -12.65 -10.69 -4.96
N GLU A 198 -12.16 -11.57 -4.09
CA GLU A 198 -12.76 -11.81 -2.76
C GLU A 198 -12.69 -10.58 -1.87
N GLU A 199 -11.54 -9.91 -1.81
CA GLU A 199 -11.39 -8.65 -1.08
C GLU A 199 -12.40 -7.59 -1.59
N CYS A 200 -12.56 -7.47 -2.91
CA CYS A 200 -13.54 -6.56 -3.50
C CYS A 200 -14.99 -6.96 -3.15
N ILE A 201 -15.33 -8.25 -3.19
CA ILE A 201 -16.67 -8.74 -2.82
C ILE A 201 -16.97 -8.42 -1.35
N GLU A 202 -16.01 -8.69 -0.46
CA GLU A 202 -16.14 -8.42 0.98
C GLU A 202 -16.25 -6.92 1.25
N TYR A 203 -15.42 -6.09 0.58
CA TYR A 203 -15.48 -4.64 0.69
C TYR A 203 -16.84 -4.07 0.28
N MET A 204 -17.42 -4.55 -0.83
CA MET A 204 -18.76 -4.13 -1.25
C MET A 204 -19.85 -4.57 -0.27
N ASN A 205 -19.69 -5.75 0.35
CA ASN A 205 -20.63 -6.25 1.35
C ASN A 205 -20.59 -5.44 2.66
N GLN A 206 -19.42 -4.92 3.04
CA GLN A 206 -19.26 -4.05 4.21
C GLN A 206 -19.74 -2.62 3.98
N HIS A 207 -19.84 -2.18 2.73
CA HIS A 207 -20.23 -0.81 2.35
C HIS A 207 -21.45 -0.75 1.42
N PRO A 208 -22.61 -1.31 1.81
CA PRO A 208 -23.81 -1.32 0.98
C PRO A 208 -24.39 0.08 0.71
N GLN A 209 -24.02 1.09 1.50
CA GLN A 209 -24.46 2.48 1.32
C GLN A 209 -23.79 3.21 0.15
N TYR A 210 -22.74 2.65 -0.45
CA TYR A 210 -22.06 3.30 -1.57
C TYR A 210 -22.91 3.27 -2.84
N LYS A 211 -22.77 4.33 -3.64
CA LYS A 211 -23.46 4.43 -4.92
C LYS A 211 -22.97 3.29 -5.82
N ASP A 212 -23.93 2.57 -6.41
CA ASP A 212 -23.70 1.41 -7.29
C ASP A 212 -22.99 0.21 -6.64
N ALA A 213 -22.86 0.16 -5.30
CA ALA A 213 -22.21 -0.94 -4.59
C ALA A 213 -22.81 -2.31 -4.93
N GLU A 214 -24.14 -2.39 -4.97
CA GLU A 214 -24.87 -3.61 -5.32
C GLU A 214 -24.55 -4.07 -6.75
N LEU A 215 -24.45 -3.13 -7.70
CA LEU A 215 -24.11 -3.44 -9.10
C LEU A 215 -22.69 -3.98 -9.21
N TYR A 216 -21.72 -3.36 -8.55
CA TYR A 216 -20.34 -3.85 -8.53
C TYR A 216 -20.21 -5.19 -7.82
N PHE A 217 -20.89 -5.38 -6.69
CA PHE A 217 -20.97 -6.65 -5.98
C PHE A 217 -21.48 -7.78 -6.90
N MET A 218 -22.59 -7.54 -7.62
CA MET A 218 -23.12 -8.51 -8.58
C MET A 218 -22.12 -8.81 -9.69
N ARG A 219 -21.43 -7.80 -10.24
CA ARG A 219 -20.41 -8.01 -11.29
C ARG A 219 -19.19 -8.77 -10.78
N PHE A 220 -18.71 -8.49 -9.56
CA PHE A 220 -17.61 -9.26 -8.97
C PHE A 220 -17.99 -10.73 -8.76
N LYS A 221 -19.20 -11.00 -8.27
CA LYS A 221 -19.74 -12.37 -8.18
C LYS A 221 -19.85 -13.04 -9.54
N GLN A 222 -20.29 -12.33 -10.59
CA GLN A 222 -20.31 -12.86 -11.95
C GLN A 222 -18.91 -13.24 -12.45
N TYR A 223 -17.91 -12.39 -12.21
CA TYR A 223 -16.53 -12.71 -12.56
C TYR A 223 -15.96 -13.88 -11.75
N MET A 224 -16.34 -14.02 -10.48
CA MET A 224 -15.95 -15.16 -9.65
C MET A 224 -16.51 -16.46 -10.24
N THR A 225 -17.80 -16.48 -10.56
CA THR A 225 -18.46 -17.63 -11.21
C THR A 225 -17.84 -17.94 -12.56
N LYS A 226 -17.53 -16.92 -13.36
CA LYS A 226 -16.84 -17.09 -14.64
C LYS A 226 -15.47 -17.73 -14.45
N ALA A 227 -14.68 -17.26 -13.49
CA ALA A 227 -13.35 -17.78 -13.22
C ALA A 227 -13.40 -19.24 -12.74
N MET A 228 -14.33 -19.60 -11.83
CA MET A 228 -14.53 -20.99 -11.40
C MET A 228 -14.94 -21.88 -12.57
N THR A 229 -15.77 -21.37 -13.48
CA THR A 229 -16.18 -22.09 -14.69
C THR A 229 -15.00 -22.33 -15.63
N LEU A 230 -14.13 -21.32 -15.82
CA LEU A 230 -12.91 -21.48 -16.62
C LEU A 230 -11.98 -22.55 -16.05
N ILE A 231 -11.80 -22.57 -14.72
CA ILE A 231 -11.02 -23.63 -14.05
C ILE A 231 -11.63 -25.00 -14.34
N LYS A 232 -12.94 -25.17 -14.11
CA LYS A 232 -13.64 -26.43 -14.41
C LYS A 232 -13.42 -26.84 -15.87
N MET A 233 -13.65 -25.93 -16.81
CA MET A 233 -13.51 -26.22 -18.25
C MET A 233 -12.09 -26.69 -18.58
N TYR A 234 -11.07 -25.99 -18.09
CA TYR A 234 -9.67 -26.36 -18.28
C TYR A 234 -9.36 -27.74 -17.71
N VAL A 235 -9.74 -28.02 -16.45
CA VAL A 235 -9.47 -29.30 -15.79
C VAL A 235 -10.20 -30.45 -16.51
N VAL A 236 -11.49 -30.28 -16.82
CA VAL A 236 -12.30 -31.26 -17.54
C VAL A 236 -11.71 -31.54 -18.93
N SER A 237 -11.31 -30.49 -19.67
CA SER A 237 -10.68 -30.62 -20.98
C SER A 237 -9.36 -31.39 -20.90
N THR A 238 -8.50 -31.01 -19.94
CA THR A 238 -7.19 -31.65 -19.73
C THR A 238 -7.33 -33.13 -19.39
N ILE A 239 -8.22 -33.48 -18.47
CA ILE A 239 -8.48 -34.88 -18.09
C ILE A 239 -9.00 -35.68 -19.28
N LYS A 240 -10.00 -35.15 -20.01
CA LYS A 240 -10.59 -35.84 -21.16
C LYS A 240 -9.60 -36.00 -22.32
N SER A 241 -8.84 -34.95 -22.67
CA SER A 241 -7.82 -35.02 -23.72
C SER A 241 -6.76 -36.05 -23.37
N LEU A 242 -6.24 -36.01 -22.14
CA LEU A 242 -5.25 -36.96 -21.69
C LEU A 242 -5.78 -38.40 -21.73
N GLY A 243 -7.03 -38.60 -21.29
CA GLY A 243 -7.69 -39.90 -21.38
C GLY A 243 -7.82 -40.41 -22.81
N GLN A 244 -8.21 -39.55 -23.75
CA GLN A 244 -8.30 -39.91 -25.17
C GLN A 244 -6.93 -40.23 -25.78
N GLU A 245 -5.90 -39.46 -25.46
CA GLU A 245 -4.52 -39.71 -25.92
C GLU A 245 -3.99 -41.06 -25.43
N ILE A 246 -4.13 -41.34 -24.14
CA ILE A 246 -3.71 -42.62 -23.54
C ILE A 246 -4.53 -43.77 -24.14
N SER A 247 -5.85 -43.60 -24.28
CA SER A 247 -6.73 -44.60 -24.88
C SER A 247 -6.32 -44.93 -26.32
N LYS A 248 -6.02 -43.91 -27.15
CA LYS A 248 -5.53 -44.09 -28.53
C LYS A 248 -4.21 -44.85 -28.56
N GLN A 249 -3.26 -44.51 -27.70
CA GLN A 249 -1.96 -45.20 -27.63
C GLN A 249 -2.09 -46.65 -27.16
N ASN A 250 -3.07 -46.96 -26.30
CA ASN A 250 -3.29 -48.30 -25.75
C ASN A 250 -4.10 -49.24 -26.66
N LYS A 251 -4.53 -48.79 -27.86
CA LYS A 251 -5.21 -49.64 -28.84
C LYS A 251 -4.28 -50.66 -29.49
N ASP A 252 -2.97 -50.43 -29.46
CA ASP A 252 -2.00 -51.38 -29.98
C ASP A 252 -1.90 -52.60 -29.05
N ALA A 253 -2.43 -53.73 -29.50
CA ALA A 253 -2.49 -54.98 -28.75
C ALA A 253 -1.10 -55.58 -28.42
N SER A 254 -0.02 -55.06 -29.02
CA SER A 254 1.36 -55.48 -28.72
C SER A 254 1.89 -54.91 -27.40
N ILE A 255 1.22 -53.91 -26.81
CA ILE A 255 1.66 -53.26 -25.58
C ILE A 255 1.27 -54.14 -24.38
N THR A 256 2.27 -54.56 -23.61
CA THR A 256 2.09 -55.30 -22.35
C THR A 256 1.23 -54.54 -21.34
N ILE A 257 0.40 -55.25 -20.56
CA ILE A 257 -0.42 -54.68 -19.49
C ILE A 257 0.39 -53.77 -18.57
N GLY A 258 1.56 -54.22 -18.12
CA GLY A 258 2.43 -53.42 -17.24
C GLY A 258 2.77 -52.04 -17.81
N LYS A 259 3.16 -51.98 -19.10
CA LYS A 259 3.45 -50.71 -19.78
C LYS A 259 2.21 -49.82 -19.94
N GLN A 260 1.04 -50.39 -20.23
CA GLN A 260 -0.21 -49.62 -20.32
C GLN A 260 -0.57 -49.00 -18.96
N THR A 261 -0.48 -49.78 -17.88
CA THR A 261 -0.72 -49.33 -16.51
C THR A 261 0.25 -48.24 -16.10
N THR A 262 1.56 -48.44 -16.29
CA THR A 262 2.58 -47.43 -15.95
C THR A 262 2.37 -46.13 -16.71
N THR A 263 2.11 -46.19 -18.02
CA THR A 263 1.86 -44.99 -18.84
C THR A 263 0.64 -44.21 -18.34
N CYS A 264 -0.42 -44.93 -17.95
CA CYS A 264 -1.65 -44.35 -17.41
C CYS A 264 -1.39 -43.56 -16.12
N TYR A 265 -0.65 -44.12 -15.16
CA TYR A 265 -0.38 -43.45 -13.88
C TYR A 265 0.64 -42.33 -14.02
N VAL A 266 1.75 -42.55 -14.73
CA VAL A 266 2.81 -41.54 -14.87
C VAL A 266 2.28 -40.28 -15.53
N ARG A 267 1.48 -40.41 -16.59
CA ARG A 267 0.94 -39.23 -17.29
C ARG A 267 -0.05 -38.42 -16.46
N PHE A 268 -0.92 -39.08 -15.70
CA PHE A 268 -1.82 -38.37 -14.78
C PHE A 268 -1.05 -37.71 -13.63
N ARG A 269 0.04 -38.33 -13.13
CA ARG A 269 0.89 -37.71 -12.11
C ARG A 269 1.60 -36.45 -12.59
N VAL A 270 1.92 -36.33 -13.87
CA VAL A 270 2.56 -35.12 -14.43
C VAL A 270 1.63 -33.91 -14.35
N ILE A 271 0.34 -34.07 -14.64
CA ILE A 271 -0.65 -32.97 -14.59
C ILE A 271 -1.23 -32.71 -13.19
N ALA A 272 -1.00 -33.63 -12.25
CA ALA A 272 -1.58 -33.61 -10.91
C ALA A 272 -1.31 -32.31 -10.13
N PRO A 273 -0.08 -31.74 -10.08
CA PRO A 273 0.18 -30.52 -9.33
C PRO A 273 -0.63 -29.33 -9.84
N THR A 274 -0.71 -29.17 -11.17
CA THR A 274 -1.47 -28.09 -11.80
C THR A 274 -2.96 -28.24 -11.53
N ILE A 275 -3.51 -29.44 -11.71
CA ILE A 275 -4.92 -29.72 -11.42
C ILE A 275 -5.20 -29.46 -9.94
N LYS A 276 -4.35 -29.93 -9.03
CA LYS A 276 -4.54 -29.76 -7.58
C LYS A 276 -4.54 -28.29 -7.15
N SER A 277 -3.65 -27.48 -7.72
CA SER A 277 -3.62 -26.04 -7.46
C SER A 277 -4.95 -25.38 -7.86
N LEU A 278 -5.46 -25.75 -9.04
CA LEU A 278 -6.69 -25.19 -9.59
C LEU A 278 -7.96 -25.68 -8.89
N THR A 279 -8.08 -26.99 -8.64
CA THR A 279 -9.24 -27.58 -7.94
C THR A 279 -9.33 -27.07 -6.50
N SER A 280 -8.20 -26.80 -5.85
CA SER A 280 -8.17 -26.17 -4.52
C SER A 280 -8.83 -24.78 -4.51
N GLN A 281 -8.80 -24.02 -5.61
CA GLN A 281 -9.49 -22.72 -5.69
C GLN A 281 -11.01 -22.87 -5.73
N ILE A 282 -11.54 -23.90 -6.38
CA ILE A 282 -12.97 -24.19 -6.39
C ILE A 282 -13.40 -24.70 -5.01
N GLU A 283 -12.62 -25.59 -4.40
CA GLU A 283 -12.91 -26.18 -3.09
C GLU A 283 -12.95 -25.14 -1.96
N LYS A 284 -12.03 -24.17 -1.95
CA LYS A 284 -12.07 -23.04 -1.00
C LYS A 284 -13.42 -22.31 -1.02
N ARG A 285 -14.15 -22.41 -2.13
CA ARG A 285 -15.42 -21.75 -2.40
C ARG A 285 -16.54 -22.78 -2.65
N ALA A 286 -16.40 -23.98 -2.09
CA ALA A 286 -17.28 -25.12 -2.36
C ALA A 286 -18.76 -24.81 -2.09
N GLN A 287 -19.08 -23.95 -1.13
CA GLN A 287 -20.46 -23.61 -0.79
C GLN A 287 -21.26 -23.09 -2.01
N ASP A 288 -20.65 -22.27 -2.86
CA ASP A 288 -21.32 -21.68 -4.03
C ASP A 288 -21.04 -22.48 -5.33
N TYR A 289 -19.99 -23.30 -5.35
CA TYR A 289 -19.47 -23.92 -6.57
C TYR A 289 -19.36 -25.45 -6.52
N GLN A 290 -20.04 -26.10 -5.57
CA GLN A 290 -19.98 -27.56 -5.38
C GLN A 290 -20.33 -28.33 -6.66
N SER A 291 -21.36 -27.92 -7.39
CA SER A 291 -21.78 -28.58 -8.64
C SER A 291 -20.68 -28.57 -9.71
N LEU A 292 -19.87 -27.50 -9.77
CA LEU A 292 -18.74 -27.44 -10.69
C LEU A 292 -17.65 -28.44 -10.29
N TYR A 293 -17.43 -28.63 -9.00
CA TYR A 293 -16.48 -29.60 -8.48
C TYR A 293 -16.95 -31.04 -8.71
N ASP A 294 -18.23 -31.33 -8.47
CA ASP A 294 -18.83 -32.64 -8.71
C ASP A 294 -18.70 -33.04 -10.19
N ASP A 295 -18.85 -32.10 -11.13
CA ASP A 295 -18.63 -32.36 -12.55
C ASP A 295 -17.16 -32.71 -12.89
N ILE A 296 -16.20 -32.13 -12.17
CA ILE A 296 -14.77 -32.46 -12.30
C ILE A 296 -14.52 -33.88 -11.79
N LEU A 297 -15.03 -34.20 -10.60
CA LEU A 297 -14.88 -35.54 -10.00
C LEU A 297 -15.53 -36.61 -10.87
N TYR A 298 -16.74 -36.34 -11.37
CA TYR A 298 -17.44 -37.23 -12.29
C TYR A 298 -16.64 -37.45 -13.58
N THR A 299 -16.13 -36.38 -14.18
CA THR A 299 -15.30 -36.48 -15.39
C THR A 299 -14.02 -37.28 -15.13
N TYR A 300 -13.37 -37.06 -14.00
CA TYR A 300 -12.20 -37.82 -13.58
C TYR A 300 -12.53 -39.31 -13.46
N ALA A 301 -13.52 -39.66 -12.64
CA ALA A 301 -13.93 -41.04 -12.42
C ALA A 301 -14.30 -41.73 -13.74
N GLN A 302 -15.13 -41.10 -14.58
CA GLN A 302 -15.53 -41.64 -15.87
C GLN A 302 -14.32 -41.87 -16.79
N THR A 303 -13.41 -40.90 -16.88
CA THR A 303 -12.21 -41.01 -17.74
C THR A 303 -11.29 -42.12 -17.25
N ARG A 304 -11.07 -42.21 -15.92
CA ARG A 304 -10.27 -43.29 -15.33
C ARG A 304 -10.90 -44.65 -15.52
N GLN A 305 -12.22 -44.80 -15.35
CA GLN A 305 -12.93 -46.05 -15.62
C GLN A 305 -12.68 -46.55 -17.05
N GLN A 306 -12.78 -45.66 -18.04
CA GLN A 306 -12.54 -46.01 -19.45
C GLN A 306 -11.12 -46.52 -19.72
N LEU A 307 -10.12 -46.06 -18.96
CA LEU A 307 -8.74 -46.50 -19.10
C LEU A 307 -8.44 -47.78 -18.32
N ILE A 308 -8.99 -47.90 -17.12
CA ILE A 308 -8.61 -48.94 -16.15
C ILE A 308 -9.44 -50.22 -16.33
N VAL A 309 -10.73 -50.11 -16.66
CA VAL A 309 -11.59 -51.29 -16.85
C VAL A 309 -11.04 -52.27 -17.90
N PRO A 310 -10.59 -51.82 -19.10
CA PRO A 310 -9.98 -52.75 -20.07
C PRO A 310 -8.73 -53.46 -19.54
N ILE A 311 -7.93 -52.78 -18.70
CA ILE A 311 -6.72 -53.33 -18.07
C ILE A 311 -7.12 -54.41 -17.04
N ILE A 312 -8.11 -54.13 -16.19
CA ILE A 312 -8.68 -55.09 -15.24
C ILE A 312 -9.20 -56.32 -15.99
N THR A 313 -10.07 -56.13 -16.98
CA THR A 313 -10.67 -57.22 -17.76
C THR A 313 -9.60 -58.09 -18.39
N ARG A 314 -8.60 -57.51 -19.06
CA ARG A 314 -7.50 -58.29 -19.65
C ARG A 314 -6.71 -59.06 -18.60
N LYS A 315 -6.40 -58.44 -17.45
CA LYS A 315 -5.63 -59.09 -16.38
C LYS A 315 -6.38 -60.27 -15.74
N LEU A 316 -7.69 -60.12 -15.56
CA LEU A 316 -8.55 -61.17 -15.05
C LEU A 316 -8.67 -62.34 -16.05
N HIS A 317 -8.76 -62.04 -17.35
CA HIS A 317 -8.76 -63.07 -18.39
C HIS A 317 -7.42 -63.82 -18.52
N GLU A 318 -6.26 -63.17 -18.33
CA GLU A 318 -4.95 -63.86 -18.27
C GLU A 318 -4.89 -64.91 -17.16
N SER A 319 -5.64 -64.69 -16.07
CA SER A 319 -5.68 -65.59 -14.91
C SER A 319 -6.86 -66.58 -14.99
N SER A 320 -7.59 -66.61 -16.11
CA SER A 320 -8.82 -67.37 -16.28
C SER A 320 -8.62 -68.88 -16.11
N ASP A 321 -7.47 -69.40 -16.51
CA ASP A 321 -7.20 -70.85 -16.54
C ASP A 321 -6.71 -71.38 -15.18
N MET A 322 -6.51 -70.49 -14.21
CA MET A 322 -6.09 -70.84 -12.86
C MET A 322 -7.25 -71.42 -12.04
N ASP A 323 -6.91 -72.23 -11.05
CA ASP A 323 -7.88 -72.73 -10.06
C ASP A 323 -8.58 -71.57 -9.33
N LEU A 324 -9.83 -71.78 -8.90
CA LEU A 324 -10.70 -70.75 -8.34
C LEU A 324 -10.08 -70.06 -7.11
N LEU A 325 -9.40 -70.82 -6.25
CA LEU A 325 -8.72 -70.28 -5.07
C LEU A 325 -7.52 -69.42 -5.43
N GLN A 326 -6.74 -69.85 -6.43
CA GLN A 326 -5.60 -69.09 -6.94
C GLN A 326 -6.07 -67.82 -7.65
N LEU A 327 -7.14 -67.91 -8.44
CA LEU A 327 -7.78 -66.77 -9.07
C LEU A 327 -8.30 -65.76 -8.04
N ALA A 328 -8.95 -66.22 -6.97
CA ALA A 328 -9.44 -65.35 -5.90
C ALA A 328 -8.29 -64.65 -5.18
N LYS A 329 -7.24 -65.38 -4.78
CA LYS A 329 -6.05 -64.80 -4.11
C LYS A 329 -5.35 -63.76 -5.01
N ASN A 330 -5.05 -64.14 -6.25
CA ASN A 330 -4.36 -63.26 -7.19
C ASN A 330 -5.22 -62.06 -7.59
N GLY A 331 -6.52 -62.27 -7.80
CA GLY A 331 -7.49 -61.24 -8.16
C GLY A 331 -7.68 -60.22 -7.03
N CYS A 332 -7.88 -60.66 -5.78
CA CYS A 332 -7.97 -59.77 -4.64
C CYS A 332 -6.68 -58.98 -4.41
N ALA A 333 -5.51 -59.63 -4.46
CA ALA A 333 -4.24 -58.95 -4.33
C ALA A 333 -4.02 -57.89 -5.43
N TYR A 334 -4.36 -58.22 -6.68
CA TYR A 334 -4.29 -57.28 -7.80
C TYR A 334 -5.25 -56.10 -7.61
N MET A 335 -6.52 -56.36 -7.28
CA MET A 335 -7.52 -55.31 -7.08
C MET A 335 -7.17 -54.41 -5.88
N MET A 336 -6.63 -54.97 -4.80
CA MET A 336 -6.17 -54.20 -3.64
C MET A 336 -5.04 -53.23 -4.04
N ASN A 337 -4.02 -53.71 -4.75
CA ASN A 337 -2.92 -52.88 -5.22
C ASN A 337 -3.42 -51.80 -6.18
N LEU A 338 -4.31 -52.15 -7.13
CA LEU A 338 -4.88 -51.21 -8.08
C LEU A 338 -5.71 -50.13 -7.39
N CYS A 339 -6.57 -50.50 -6.44
CA CYS A 339 -7.35 -49.53 -5.65
C CYS A 339 -6.44 -48.64 -4.78
N SER A 340 -5.32 -49.17 -4.29
CA SER A 340 -4.32 -48.39 -3.55
C SER A 340 -3.63 -47.37 -4.46
N ASP A 341 -3.23 -47.78 -5.66
CA ASP A 341 -2.63 -46.89 -6.66
C ASP A 341 -3.60 -45.79 -7.11
N GLU A 342 -4.88 -46.12 -7.32
CA GLU A 342 -5.92 -45.15 -7.66
C GLU A 342 -6.19 -44.17 -6.52
N LEU A 343 -6.18 -44.62 -5.26
CA LEU A 343 -6.32 -43.75 -4.10
C LEU A 343 -5.14 -42.77 -3.99
N VAL A 344 -3.90 -43.27 -4.15
CA VAL A 344 -2.70 -42.42 -4.14
C VAL A 344 -2.74 -41.41 -5.28
N LEU A 345 -3.17 -41.84 -6.48
CA LEU A 345 -3.35 -40.93 -7.59
C LEU A 345 -4.41 -39.89 -7.26
N PHE A 346 -5.60 -40.27 -6.80
CA PHE A 346 -6.69 -39.36 -6.47
C PHE A 346 -6.24 -38.26 -5.50
N TYR A 347 -5.54 -38.61 -4.41
CA TYR A 347 -5.02 -37.62 -3.45
C TYR A 347 -3.89 -36.72 -3.99
N SER A 348 -3.27 -37.10 -5.12
CA SER A 348 -2.34 -36.22 -5.83
C SER A 348 -3.06 -35.11 -6.62
N LEU A 349 -4.34 -35.28 -6.96
CA LEU A 349 -5.14 -34.27 -7.70
C LEU A 349 -6.19 -33.57 -6.82
N PHE A 350 -6.75 -34.27 -5.82
CA PHE A 350 -7.90 -33.81 -5.03
C PHE A 350 -7.60 -33.90 -3.53
N GLN A 351 -8.41 -33.22 -2.71
CA GLN A 351 -8.32 -33.26 -1.26
C GLN A 351 -9.11 -34.45 -0.66
N PRO A 352 -8.80 -34.87 0.58
CA PRO A 352 -9.48 -35.99 1.25
C PRO A 352 -10.98 -35.77 1.55
N SER A 353 -11.47 -34.53 1.48
CA SER A 353 -12.88 -34.18 1.72
C SER A 353 -13.87 -34.93 0.82
N TYR A 354 -13.39 -35.50 -0.30
CA TYR A 354 -14.19 -36.17 -1.34
C TYR A 354 -14.04 -37.69 -1.35
N ASP A 355 -13.71 -38.30 -0.21
CA ASP A 355 -13.55 -39.74 -0.08
C ASP A 355 -14.81 -40.52 -0.52
N ASN A 356 -16.02 -40.01 -0.27
CA ASN A 356 -17.25 -40.70 -0.69
C ASN A 356 -17.28 -40.93 -2.22
N GLN A 357 -16.98 -39.89 -3.01
CA GLN A 357 -16.91 -39.99 -4.47
C GLN A 357 -15.78 -40.92 -4.93
N LEU A 358 -14.64 -40.91 -4.23
CA LEU A 358 -13.55 -41.87 -4.47
C LEU A 358 -14.02 -43.31 -4.24
N TYR A 359 -14.64 -43.61 -3.10
CA TYR A 359 -15.12 -44.96 -2.78
C TYR A 359 -16.21 -45.43 -3.74
N GLN A 360 -17.13 -44.57 -4.18
CA GLN A 360 -18.09 -44.91 -5.25
C GLN A 360 -17.41 -45.29 -6.58
N TYR A 361 -16.34 -44.57 -6.94
CA TYR A 361 -15.52 -44.92 -8.10
C TYR A 361 -14.81 -46.27 -7.91
N LEU A 362 -14.20 -46.51 -6.74
CA LEU A 362 -13.51 -47.77 -6.43
C LEU A 362 -14.47 -48.97 -6.39
N GLU A 363 -15.68 -48.80 -5.84
CA GLU A 363 -16.74 -49.80 -5.88
C GLU A 363 -17.11 -50.16 -7.32
N THR A 364 -17.15 -49.17 -8.21
CA THR A 364 -17.40 -49.42 -9.63
C THR A 364 -16.29 -50.29 -10.24
N LEU A 365 -15.01 -50.05 -9.92
CA LEU A 365 -13.92 -50.92 -10.39
C LEU A 365 -14.05 -52.35 -9.84
N ILE A 366 -14.35 -52.49 -8.55
CA ILE A 366 -14.49 -53.79 -7.90
C ILE A 366 -15.71 -54.56 -8.40
N SER A 367 -16.77 -53.88 -8.83
CA SER A 367 -17.91 -54.52 -9.46
C SER A 367 -17.52 -55.34 -10.71
N HIS A 368 -16.48 -54.92 -11.46
CA HIS A 368 -15.98 -55.67 -12.62
C HIS A 368 -15.30 -56.97 -12.19
N PHE A 369 -14.52 -56.93 -11.10
CA PHE A 369 -13.94 -58.13 -10.51
C PHE A 369 -15.03 -59.06 -9.95
N TYR A 370 -16.00 -58.52 -9.22
CA TYR A 370 -17.15 -59.26 -8.71
C TYR A 370 -17.89 -59.99 -9.85
N ASN A 371 -18.22 -59.29 -10.94
CA ASN A 371 -18.93 -59.85 -12.08
C ASN A 371 -18.12 -60.96 -12.79
N PHE A 372 -16.79 -60.88 -12.75
CA PHE A 372 -15.91 -61.90 -13.34
C PHE A 372 -15.81 -63.17 -12.47
N ILE A 373 -15.59 -63.02 -11.17
CA ILE A 373 -15.33 -64.16 -10.27
C ILE A 373 -16.61 -64.83 -9.77
N TRP A 374 -17.70 -64.06 -9.57
CA TRP A 374 -18.94 -64.55 -9.00
C TRP A 374 -19.57 -65.73 -9.77
N PRO A 375 -19.63 -65.75 -11.12
CA PRO A 375 -20.16 -66.89 -11.85
C PRO A 375 -19.42 -68.21 -11.57
N ARG A 376 -18.11 -68.15 -11.30
CA ARG A 376 -17.32 -69.34 -10.94
C ARG A 376 -17.60 -69.78 -9.51
N ILE A 377 -17.59 -68.82 -8.57
CA ILE A 377 -17.98 -69.06 -7.18
C ILE A 377 -19.40 -69.64 -7.12
N HIS A 378 -20.32 -69.16 -7.95
CA HIS A 378 -21.71 -69.62 -8.01
C HIS A 378 -21.89 -71.02 -8.63
N ARG A 379 -20.94 -71.53 -9.43
CA ARG A 379 -20.95 -72.92 -9.92
C ARG A 379 -20.25 -73.90 -8.98
N GLU A 380 -19.38 -73.41 -8.11
CA GLU A 380 -18.59 -74.25 -7.19
C GLU A 380 -19.47 -75.05 -6.22
N ASN A 381 -19.24 -76.35 -6.08
CA ASN A 381 -20.03 -77.20 -5.18
C ASN A 381 -19.22 -77.72 -4.00
N ASP A 382 -17.89 -77.64 -4.04
CA ASP A 382 -17.03 -78.07 -2.96
C ASP A 382 -17.12 -77.10 -1.77
N THR A 383 -17.54 -77.61 -0.62
CA THR A 383 -17.66 -76.84 0.62
C THR A 383 -16.30 -76.45 1.20
N THR A 384 -15.25 -77.22 0.94
CA THR A 384 -13.89 -76.89 1.38
C THR A 384 -13.37 -75.67 0.63
N VAL A 385 -13.51 -75.65 -0.70
CA VAL A 385 -13.18 -74.51 -1.56
C VAL A 385 -13.98 -73.27 -1.18
N LEU A 386 -15.29 -73.39 -0.97
CA LEU A 386 -16.14 -72.27 -0.54
C LEU A 386 -15.75 -71.72 0.85
N SER A 387 -15.35 -72.59 1.78
CA SER A 387 -14.85 -72.19 3.11
C SER A 387 -13.52 -71.45 3.00
N GLU A 388 -12.59 -71.96 2.19
CA GLU A 388 -11.31 -71.29 1.93
C GLU A 388 -11.49 -69.93 1.24
N LEU A 389 -12.42 -69.81 0.29
CA LEU A 389 -12.79 -68.51 -0.31
C LEU A 389 -13.32 -67.52 0.73
N CYS A 390 -14.20 -67.98 1.64
CA CYS A 390 -14.67 -67.15 2.74
C CYS A 390 -13.52 -66.70 3.64
N ASN A 391 -12.54 -67.58 3.93
CA ASN A 391 -11.37 -67.23 4.71
C ASN A 391 -10.51 -66.18 4.00
N ILE A 392 -10.26 -66.34 2.69
CA ILE A 392 -9.51 -65.37 1.87
C ILE A 392 -10.16 -63.99 1.94
N PHE A 393 -11.46 -63.88 1.67
CA PHE A 393 -12.15 -62.59 1.71
C PHE A 393 -12.24 -62.03 3.12
N SER A 394 -12.41 -62.89 4.13
CA SER A 394 -12.44 -62.47 5.54
C SER A 394 -11.09 -61.89 5.98
N MET A 395 -9.95 -62.41 5.48
CA MET A 395 -8.64 -61.84 5.80
C MET A 395 -8.56 -60.35 5.43
N TYR A 396 -9.03 -59.96 4.25
CA TYR A 396 -9.05 -58.55 3.84
C TYR A 396 -10.02 -57.68 4.67
N VAL A 397 -11.18 -58.22 5.05
CA VAL A 397 -12.12 -57.51 5.94
C VAL A 397 -11.56 -57.33 7.36
N MET A 398 -10.77 -58.29 7.85
CA MET A 398 -10.12 -58.18 9.16
C MET A 398 -8.93 -57.21 9.12
N GLN A 399 -8.18 -57.13 8.01
CA GLN A 399 -7.12 -56.15 7.81
C GLN A 399 -7.63 -54.71 7.94
N ASP A 400 -8.81 -54.39 7.39
CA ASP A 400 -9.43 -53.07 7.54
C ASP A 400 -9.72 -52.70 9.02
N LYS A 401 -9.98 -53.70 9.88
CA LYS A 401 -10.32 -53.50 11.31
C LYS A 401 -9.12 -53.42 12.23
N GLN A 402 -7.92 -53.82 11.78
CA GLN A 402 -6.72 -53.78 12.61
C GLN A 402 -6.04 -52.40 12.61
N HIS A 403 -6.48 -51.48 11.75
CA HIS A 403 -5.90 -50.16 11.54
C HIS A 403 -6.79 -49.03 12.13
N TYR A 404 -6.93 -49.01 13.46
CA TYR A 404 -7.71 -48.00 14.22
C TYR A 404 -6.86 -46.79 14.70
N ASP A 405 -5.77 -46.44 14.02
CA ASP A 405 -5.01 -45.24 14.37
C ASP A 405 -5.58 -44.00 13.63
N GLU A 406 -5.93 -42.94 14.38
CA GLU A 406 -6.51 -41.68 13.88
C GLU A 406 -5.66 -40.97 12.79
N TYR A 407 -4.36 -41.28 12.71
CA TYR A 407 -3.45 -40.76 11.69
C TYR A 407 -3.47 -41.56 10.37
N GLU A 408 -4.15 -42.71 10.32
CA GLU A 408 -4.22 -43.61 9.16
C GLU A 408 -5.47 -43.43 8.28
N ASN A 409 -6.23 -42.34 8.44
CA ASN A 409 -7.41 -42.03 7.62
C ASN A 409 -7.13 -41.93 6.09
N LYS A 410 -5.87 -42.10 5.65
CA LYS A 410 -5.44 -42.18 4.25
C LYS A 410 -5.22 -43.61 3.74
N LYS A 411 -5.41 -44.65 4.56
CA LYS A 411 -5.28 -46.05 4.11
C LYS A 411 -6.55 -46.56 3.44
N LEU A 412 -6.36 -47.32 2.37
CA LEU A 412 -7.43 -47.99 1.64
C LEU A 412 -8.15 -48.99 2.56
N LYS A 413 -9.47 -48.83 2.70
CA LYS A 413 -10.34 -49.84 3.31
C LYS A 413 -10.82 -50.80 2.21
N PHE A 414 -10.01 -51.80 1.89
CA PHE A 414 -10.30 -52.70 0.76
C PHE A 414 -11.35 -53.76 1.13
N GLY A 415 -11.34 -54.21 2.39
CA GLY A 415 -12.33 -55.14 2.93
C GLY A 415 -13.76 -54.62 2.81
N SER A 416 -14.00 -53.32 3.05
CA SER A 416 -15.33 -52.71 2.88
C SER A 416 -15.83 -52.84 1.43
N LEU A 417 -14.95 -52.67 0.45
CA LEU A 417 -15.29 -52.74 -0.97
C LEU A 417 -15.61 -54.17 -1.44
N ILE A 418 -14.95 -55.19 -0.89
CA ILE A 418 -15.22 -56.59 -1.23
C ILE A 418 -16.25 -57.26 -0.31
N HIS A 419 -16.80 -56.54 0.67
CA HIS A 419 -17.73 -57.10 1.67
C HIS A 419 -18.94 -57.80 1.02
N ARG A 420 -19.45 -57.25 -0.09
CA ARG A 420 -20.54 -57.87 -0.87
C ARG A 420 -20.15 -59.25 -1.42
N LEU A 421 -18.90 -59.40 -1.90
CA LEU A 421 -18.38 -60.67 -2.40
C LEU A 421 -18.26 -61.70 -1.27
N LEU A 422 -17.77 -61.29 -0.10
CA LEU A 422 -17.71 -62.13 1.09
C LEU A 422 -19.11 -62.59 1.52
N SER A 423 -20.04 -61.66 1.69
CA SER A 423 -21.41 -61.95 2.16
C SER A 423 -22.12 -62.93 1.25
N ASN A 424 -22.01 -62.76 -0.06
CA ASN A 424 -22.64 -63.65 -1.03
C ASN A 424 -21.98 -65.04 -1.06
N THR A 425 -20.66 -65.12 -0.87
CA THR A 425 -19.94 -66.41 -0.79
C THR A 425 -20.31 -67.16 0.49
N GLN A 426 -20.43 -66.46 1.62
CA GLN A 426 -20.91 -67.02 2.90
C GLN A 426 -22.35 -67.53 2.79
N ALA A 427 -23.25 -66.75 2.19
CA ALA A 427 -24.64 -67.17 1.96
C ALA A 427 -24.71 -68.44 1.11
N LYS A 428 -23.85 -68.55 0.10
CA LYS A 428 -23.75 -69.75 -0.72
C LYS A 428 -23.25 -70.97 0.07
N LEU A 429 -22.19 -70.81 0.87
CA LEU A 429 -21.68 -71.88 1.74
C LEU A 429 -22.77 -72.35 2.73
N ALA A 430 -23.46 -71.39 3.35
CA ALA A 430 -24.55 -71.65 4.28
C ALA A 430 -25.73 -72.39 3.63
N ALA A 431 -26.02 -72.17 2.34
CA ALA A 431 -27.06 -72.90 1.62
C ALA A 431 -26.67 -74.36 1.28
N LYS A 432 -25.37 -74.69 1.26
CA LYS A 432 -24.87 -76.05 0.96
C LYS A 432 -24.68 -76.91 2.21
N LEU A 433 -24.33 -76.33 3.35
CA LEU A 433 -24.21 -77.03 4.64
C LEU A 433 -25.48 -77.79 5.10
N PRO A 434 -26.72 -77.29 4.96
CA PRO A 434 -27.93 -78.03 5.36
C PRO A 434 -28.24 -79.23 4.47
N ASN A 435 -27.68 -79.32 3.25
CA ASN A 435 -27.86 -80.46 2.35
C ASN A 435 -26.90 -81.64 2.63
N ILE A 436 -26.00 -81.52 3.62
CA ILE A 436 -25.02 -82.56 3.98
C ILE A 436 -25.46 -83.31 5.27
N ALA A 437 -26.48 -82.81 5.97
CA ALA A 437 -27.01 -83.38 7.21
C ALA A 437 -28.31 -84.22 7.01
N GLN A 438 -28.66 -84.52 5.76
CA GLN A 438 -29.63 -85.55 5.37
C GLN A 438 -28.91 -86.60 4.53
#